data_AF-A0A1H3GSL6-F1
#
_entry.id   AF-A0A1H3GSL6-F1
#
_cell.length_a   1.000
_cell.length_b   1.000
_cell.length_c   1.000
_cell.angle_alpha   90.00
_cell.angle_beta   90.00
_cell.angle_gamma   90.00
#
_symmetry.space_group_name_H-M   'P 1'
#
loop_
_entity.id
_entity.type
_entity.pdbx_description
1 polymer ?
#
loop_
_entity_poly.entity_id
_entity_poly.type
_entity_poly.pdbx_seq_one_letter_code
_entity_poly.pdbx_strand_id
1 'polypeptide(L)'
;MDELLNVALNEATVLGLRPRPDGGVALLLEVLALPETPDARRELIMSGVSRVRVLLRREIIGEGYGPPIPLDGFAAIEAFFASITLPKSMYGWEFFDLPDVPDDWPPNVSFDVRPSAGPGSHSLHWFNEAGLDSEQGGYTPYCIEGIVEFETLAVTYADGTPLSLEDFAAAGKRWWDDFYRV
;
A
#
# COMPACT_ATOMS: atom_id res chain seq x y z
N MET A 1 7.01 -13.19 12.81
CA MET A 1 5.64 -12.70 12.59
C MET A 1 5.62 -11.86 11.33
N ASP A 2 6.54 -10.90 11.23
CA ASP A 2 6.64 -9.95 10.11
C ASP A 2 6.98 -10.63 8.77
N GLU A 3 7.80 -11.69 8.77
CA GLU A 3 8.16 -12.43 7.55
C GLU A 3 6.94 -13.06 6.85
N LEU A 4 6.02 -13.69 7.60
CA LEU A 4 4.82 -14.28 6.99
C LEU A 4 3.79 -13.22 6.57
N LEU A 5 3.78 -12.06 7.23
CA LEU A 5 3.00 -10.91 6.78
C LEU A 5 3.55 -10.36 5.47
N ASN A 6 4.88 -10.26 5.34
CA ASN A 6 5.52 -9.86 4.09
C ASN A 6 5.16 -10.82 2.94
N VAL A 7 5.16 -12.14 3.19
CA VAL A 7 4.72 -13.15 2.21
C VAL A 7 3.26 -12.94 1.78
N ALA A 8 2.37 -12.60 2.71
CA ALA A 8 0.95 -12.37 2.42
C ALA A 8 0.68 -11.06 1.67
N LEU A 9 1.57 -10.08 1.79
CA LEU A 9 1.51 -8.81 1.05
C LEU A 9 2.23 -8.87 -0.29
N ASN A 10 3.09 -9.86 -0.50
CA ASN A 10 3.81 -10.01 -1.74
C ASN A 10 2.83 -10.13 -2.92
N GLU A 11 3.08 -9.34 -3.95
CA GLU A 11 2.24 -9.17 -5.14
C GLU A 11 0.79 -8.67 -4.89
N ALA A 12 0.43 -8.24 -3.68
CA ALA A 12 -0.86 -7.59 -3.44
C ALA A 12 -0.93 -6.23 -4.13
N THR A 13 -2.12 -5.82 -4.55
CA THR A 13 -2.36 -4.54 -5.24
C THR A 13 -2.97 -3.53 -4.28
N VAL A 14 -2.42 -2.32 -4.22
CA VAL A 14 -2.98 -1.23 -3.39
C VAL A 14 -4.10 -0.54 -4.13
N LEU A 15 -5.25 -0.45 -3.48
CA LEU A 15 -6.48 0.11 -4.03
C LEU A 15 -6.90 1.42 -3.35
N GLY A 16 -6.25 1.81 -2.24
CA GLY A 16 -6.62 3.01 -1.52
C GLY A 16 -5.85 3.19 -0.21
N LEU A 17 -5.82 4.43 0.26
CA LEU A 17 -5.30 4.85 1.56
C LEU A 17 -6.21 5.93 2.13
N ARG A 18 -6.90 5.62 3.23
CA ARG A 18 -7.92 6.50 3.81
C ARG A 18 -7.76 6.71 5.32
N PRO A 19 -8.10 7.90 5.84
CA PRO A 19 -8.09 8.16 7.26
C PRO A 19 -9.27 7.45 7.91
N ARG A 20 -9.11 7.08 9.17
CA ARG A 20 -10.17 6.49 9.98
C ARG A 20 -10.69 7.49 11.01
N PRO A 21 -11.96 7.36 11.46
CA PRO A 21 -12.53 8.25 12.47
C PRO A 21 -11.81 8.21 13.83
N ASP A 22 -11.11 7.12 14.13
CA ASP A 22 -10.31 6.91 15.35
C ASP A 22 -8.90 7.54 15.26
N GLY A 23 -8.59 8.24 14.17
CA GLY A 23 -7.26 8.82 13.92
C GLY A 23 -6.25 7.84 13.33
N GLY A 24 -6.65 6.59 13.06
CA GLY A 24 -5.87 5.63 12.30
C GLY A 24 -5.93 5.85 10.79
N VAL A 25 -5.31 4.94 10.05
CA VAL A 25 -5.31 4.89 8.58
C VAL A 25 -5.61 3.47 8.14
N ALA A 26 -6.37 3.32 7.06
CA ALA A 26 -6.63 2.04 6.42
C ALA A 26 -6.00 2.02 5.03
N LEU A 27 -5.16 1.02 4.77
CA LEU A 27 -4.65 0.70 3.43
C LEU A 27 -5.52 -0.42 2.86
N LEU A 28 -6.25 -0.13 1.77
CA LEU A 28 -7.05 -1.13 1.07
C LEU A 28 -6.18 -1.86 0.06
N LEU A 29 -6.19 -3.18 0.13
CA LEU A 29 -5.41 -4.07 -0.71
C LEU A 29 -6.31 -5.09 -1.38
N GLU A 30 -5.97 -5.51 -2.59
CA GLU A 30 -6.37 -6.80 -3.14
C GLU A 30 -5.18 -7.76 -3.01
N VAL A 31 -5.33 -8.83 -2.21
CA VAL A 31 -4.23 -9.78 -1.96
C VAL A 31 -4.38 -11.03 -2.81
N LEU A 32 -3.29 -11.76 -3.01
CA LEU A 32 -3.37 -13.09 -3.60
C LEU A 32 -4.12 -14.03 -2.66
N ALA A 33 -5.20 -14.63 -3.16
CA ALA A 33 -6.07 -15.51 -2.39
C ALA A 33 -6.51 -16.71 -3.24
N LEU A 34 -6.75 -17.84 -2.56
CA LEU A 34 -7.25 -19.05 -3.21
C LEU A 34 -8.73 -18.87 -3.63
N PRO A 35 -9.22 -19.61 -4.65
CA PRO A 35 -10.57 -19.42 -5.22
C PRO A 35 -11.73 -19.53 -4.23
N GLU A 36 -11.57 -20.22 -3.11
CA GLU A 36 -12.57 -20.29 -2.03
C GLU A 36 -12.79 -18.96 -1.29
N THR A 37 -11.96 -17.95 -1.56
CA THR A 37 -12.08 -16.59 -1.03
C THR A 37 -12.73 -15.70 -2.09
N PRO A 38 -14.06 -15.49 -2.07
CA PRO A 38 -14.76 -14.78 -3.15
C PRO A 38 -14.41 -13.29 -3.24
N ASP A 39 -13.95 -12.68 -2.16
CA ASP A 39 -13.44 -11.30 -2.13
C ASP A 39 -12.01 -11.30 -1.59
N ALA A 40 -11.06 -11.02 -2.47
CA ALA A 40 -9.64 -10.97 -2.17
C ALA A 40 -9.22 -9.68 -1.44
N ARG A 41 -10.13 -8.72 -1.25
CA ARG A 41 -9.77 -7.42 -0.66
C ARG A 41 -9.64 -7.47 0.86
N ARG A 42 -8.62 -6.80 1.36
CA ARG A 42 -8.30 -6.68 2.78
C ARG A 42 -8.00 -5.23 3.12
N GLU A 43 -8.31 -4.83 4.35
CA GLU A 43 -7.84 -3.56 4.88
C GLU A 43 -6.78 -3.82 5.94
N LEU A 44 -5.61 -3.22 5.76
CA LEU A 44 -4.65 -3.07 6.85
C LEU A 44 -5.00 -1.82 7.64
N ILE A 45 -5.44 -2.02 8.87
CA ILE A 45 -5.81 -0.96 9.79
C ILE A 45 -4.61 -0.66 10.67
N MET A 46 -4.04 0.53 10.48
CA MET A 46 -2.92 1.06 11.26
C MET A 46 -3.47 2.08 12.25
N SER A 47 -3.31 1.82 13.55
CA SER A 47 -3.78 2.71 14.62
C SER A 47 -2.61 3.33 15.37
N GLY A 48 -2.85 4.49 16.00
CA GLY A 48 -1.78 5.27 16.63
C GLY A 48 -0.81 5.87 15.60
N VAL A 49 -1.34 6.34 14.47
CA VAL A 49 -0.52 6.83 13.36
C VAL A 49 0.22 8.11 13.76
N SER A 50 1.55 8.10 13.64
CA SER A 50 2.41 9.26 13.91
C SER A 50 2.73 10.07 12.67
N ARG A 51 2.85 9.38 11.52
CA ARG A 51 3.18 10.03 10.25
C ARG A 51 2.65 9.22 9.08
N VAL A 52 2.21 9.94 8.06
CA VAL A 52 1.91 9.37 6.73
C VAL A 52 2.66 10.19 5.72
N ARG A 53 3.47 9.52 4.90
CA ARG A 53 4.10 10.11 3.73
C ARG A 53 3.69 9.35 2.49
N VAL A 54 3.38 10.06 1.42
CA VAL A 54 3.10 9.49 0.11
C VAL A 54 3.90 10.24 -0.94
N LEU A 55 4.47 9.50 -1.89
CA LEU A 55 5.18 10.00 -3.04
C LEU A 55 4.50 9.47 -4.30
N LEU A 56 3.92 10.37 -5.09
CA LEU A 56 3.32 10.10 -6.38
C LEU A 56 4.18 10.78 -7.45
N ARG A 57 4.65 10.00 -8.42
CA ARG A 57 5.45 10.51 -9.55
C ARG A 57 4.93 9.91 -10.84
N ARG A 58 5.11 10.64 -11.94
CA ARG A 58 4.98 10.06 -13.28
C ARG A 58 6.23 9.23 -13.57
N GLU A 59 6.06 8.05 -14.12
CA GLU A 59 7.18 7.29 -14.69
C GLU A 59 7.50 7.85 -16.09
N ILE A 60 8.78 8.12 -16.33
CA ILE A 60 9.31 8.58 -17.61
C ILE A 60 10.13 7.45 -18.18
N ILE A 61 9.57 6.78 -19.20
CA ILE A 61 10.17 5.61 -19.83
C ILE A 61 11.59 5.94 -20.31
N GLY A 62 12.58 5.21 -19.78
CA GLY A 62 13.99 5.39 -20.11
C GLY A 62 14.72 6.50 -19.34
N GLU A 63 14.02 7.28 -18.50
CA GLU A 63 14.58 8.38 -17.71
C GLU A 63 14.34 8.25 -16.20
N GLY A 64 13.47 7.32 -15.77
CA GLY A 64 13.16 7.07 -14.36
C GLY A 64 11.90 7.78 -13.90
N TYR A 65 11.93 8.42 -12.74
CA TYR A 65 10.74 9.07 -12.16
C TYR A 65 10.81 10.60 -12.27
N GLY A 66 9.68 11.20 -12.66
CA GLY A 66 9.52 12.65 -12.69
C GLY A 66 9.43 13.28 -11.29
N PRO A 67 9.21 14.60 -11.20
CA PRO A 67 9.05 15.28 -9.92
C PRO A 67 7.78 14.80 -9.17
N PRO A 68 7.75 14.93 -7.84
CA PRO A 68 6.57 14.67 -7.02
C PRO A 68 5.35 15.47 -7.49
N ILE A 69 4.21 14.80 -7.57
CA ILE A 69 2.91 15.40 -7.88
C ILE A 69 2.21 15.70 -6.56
N PRO A 70 1.93 16.96 -6.20
CA PRO A 70 1.29 17.30 -4.93
C PRO A 70 -0.09 16.65 -4.75
N LEU A 71 -0.36 16.14 -3.55
CA LEU A 71 -1.64 15.55 -3.16
C LEU A 71 -2.20 16.31 -1.95
N ASP A 72 -3.32 17.01 -2.14
CA ASP A 72 -3.96 17.85 -1.12
C ASP A 72 -4.84 17.02 -0.16
N GLY A 73 -4.19 16.14 0.60
CA GLY A 73 -4.84 15.29 1.59
C GLY A 73 -5.30 13.93 1.07
N PHE A 74 -5.90 13.15 1.97
CA PHE A 74 -6.34 11.79 1.68
C PHE A 74 -7.39 11.69 0.57
N ALA A 75 -8.24 12.71 0.39
CA ALA A 75 -9.22 12.71 -0.69
C ALA A 75 -8.55 12.71 -2.07
N ALA A 76 -7.42 13.41 -2.22
CA ALA A 76 -6.64 13.40 -3.46
C ALA A 76 -5.93 12.05 -3.68
N ILE A 77 -5.45 11.42 -2.61
CA ILE A 77 -4.86 10.07 -2.67
C ILE A 77 -5.90 9.05 -3.14
N GLU A 78 -7.08 9.04 -2.53
CA GLU A 78 -8.19 8.15 -2.91
C GLU A 78 -8.66 8.40 -4.34
N ALA A 79 -8.74 9.68 -4.75
CA ALA A 79 -9.10 10.03 -6.12
C ALA A 79 -8.07 9.52 -7.14
N PHE A 80 -6.78 9.56 -6.79
CA PHE A 80 -5.74 8.98 -7.63
C PHE A 80 -5.94 7.46 -7.77
N PHE A 81 -6.08 6.72 -6.67
CA PHE A 81 -6.31 5.27 -6.73
C PHE A 81 -7.56 4.91 -7.53
N ALA A 82 -8.66 5.66 -7.36
CA ALA A 82 -9.88 5.46 -8.13
C ALA A 82 -9.73 5.77 -9.64
N SER A 83 -8.71 6.52 -10.03
CA SER A 83 -8.43 6.86 -11.44
C SER A 83 -7.52 5.84 -12.15
N ILE A 84 -6.93 4.90 -11.41
CA ILE A 84 -6.04 3.88 -11.97
C ILE A 84 -6.86 2.95 -12.86
N THR A 85 -6.42 2.79 -14.11
CA THR A 85 -7.04 1.88 -15.08
C THR A 85 -6.22 0.62 -15.32
N LEU A 86 -4.91 0.69 -15.08
CA LEU A 86 -4.01 -0.46 -15.08
C LEU A 86 -3.26 -0.54 -13.74
N PRO A 87 -3.84 -1.21 -12.72
CA PRO A 87 -3.13 -1.44 -11.47
C PRO A 87 -2.01 -2.46 -11.68
N LYS A 88 -0.89 -2.27 -10.97
CA LYS A 88 0.15 -3.28 -10.81
C LYS A 88 0.32 -3.61 -9.34
N SER A 89 0.75 -4.84 -9.09
CA SER A 89 1.08 -5.32 -7.76
C SER A 89 2.14 -4.46 -7.08
N MET A 90 2.12 -4.46 -5.75
CA MET A 90 3.19 -3.91 -4.94
C MET A 90 4.49 -4.63 -5.24
N TYR A 91 5.57 -3.86 -5.34
CA TYR A 91 6.92 -4.39 -5.43
C TYR A 91 7.60 -4.36 -4.07
N GLY A 92 8.26 -5.46 -3.71
CA GLY A 92 9.03 -5.60 -2.49
C GLY A 92 9.01 -7.02 -1.96
N TRP A 93 9.88 -7.30 -0.98
CA TRP A 93 9.88 -8.54 -0.21
C TRP A 93 9.83 -8.29 1.32
N GLU A 94 10.00 -7.04 1.73
CA GLU A 94 9.92 -6.56 3.11
C GLU A 94 9.12 -5.26 3.12
N PHE A 95 8.02 -5.23 3.87
CA PHE A 95 7.11 -4.08 3.92
C PHE A 95 7.09 -3.41 5.30
N PHE A 96 7.42 -4.15 6.37
CA PHE A 96 7.36 -3.65 7.74
C PHE A 96 8.73 -3.33 8.30
N ASP A 97 8.80 -2.27 9.11
CA ASP A 97 9.94 -1.90 9.95
C ASP A 97 11.27 -1.81 9.20
N LEU A 98 11.20 -1.35 7.94
CA LEU A 98 12.39 -1.05 7.15
C LEU A 98 13.18 0.10 7.80
N PRO A 99 14.50 -0.05 7.96
CA PRO A 99 15.32 0.90 8.72
C PRO A 99 15.41 2.28 8.06
N ASP A 100 15.31 2.35 6.74
CA ASP A 100 15.52 3.57 5.96
C ASP A 100 14.39 3.81 4.95
N VAL A 101 14.10 5.09 4.72
CA VAL A 101 13.31 5.55 3.56
C VAL A 101 14.10 5.19 2.31
N PRO A 102 13.46 4.75 1.20
CA PRO A 102 14.21 4.48 -0.03
C PRO A 102 15.11 5.66 -0.42
N ASP A 103 16.35 5.35 -0.81
CA ASP A 103 17.41 6.35 -1.10
C ASP A 103 17.04 7.36 -2.18
N ASP A 104 16.01 7.09 -2.99
CA ASP A 104 15.57 7.90 -4.12
C ASP A 104 14.45 8.90 -3.78
N TRP A 105 14.00 8.95 -2.53
CA TRP A 105 12.97 9.89 -2.11
C TRP A 105 13.47 11.34 -2.12
N PRO A 106 12.79 12.25 -2.85
CA PRO A 106 13.13 13.66 -2.84
C PRO A 106 12.80 14.31 -1.49
N PRO A 107 13.43 15.45 -1.14
CA PRO A 107 13.19 16.12 0.14
C PRO A 107 11.75 16.62 0.31
N ASN A 108 11.04 16.89 -0.79
CA ASN A 108 9.62 17.24 -0.79
C ASN A 108 8.85 16.08 -1.41
N VAL A 109 7.91 15.52 -0.66
CA VAL A 109 7.05 14.42 -1.13
C VAL A 109 5.67 14.95 -1.55
N SER A 110 4.85 14.08 -2.14
CA SER A 110 3.50 14.44 -2.59
C SER A 110 2.54 14.78 -1.46
N PHE A 111 2.69 14.09 -0.32
CA PHE A 111 1.89 14.30 0.89
C PHE A 111 2.71 13.90 2.13
N ASP A 112 2.70 14.74 3.17
CA ASP A 112 3.34 14.46 4.46
C ASP A 112 2.49 15.07 5.58
N VAL A 113 1.95 14.21 6.44
CA VAL A 113 1.17 14.63 7.62
C VAL A 113 1.69 13.94 8.86
N ARG A 114 1.65 14.64 10.00
CA ARG A 114 2.00 14.13 11.32
C ARG A 114 0.81 14.25 12.28
N PRO A 115 -0.08 13.25 12.32
CA PRO A 115 -1.26 13.30 13.17
C PRO A 115 -0.92 13.31 14.68
N SER A 116 0.23 12.76 15.06
CA SER A 116 0.72 12.76 16.44
C SER A 116 2.19 13.19 16.52
N ALA A 117 2.64 13.59 17.70
CA ALA A 117 3.98 14.14 17.93
C ALA A 117 5.03 13.10 18.33
N GLY A 118 4.63 11.87 18.66
CA GLY A 118 5.54 10.78 19.02
C GLY A 118 5.92 9.93 17.81
N PRO A 119 7.07 9.25 17.81
CA PRO A 119 7.39 8.26 16.77
C PRO A 119 6.46 7.05 16.91
N GLY A 120 6.02 6.49 15.79
CA GLY A 120 5.35 5.20 15.78
C GLY A 120 6.34 4.09 16.12
N SER A 121 5.89 3.08 16.86
CA SER A 121 6.69 1.87 17.14
C SER A 121 6.99 1.04 15.90
N HIS A 122 6.17 1.17 14.85
CA HIS A 122 6.26 0.41 13.61
C HIS A 122 6.15 1.30 12.37
N SER A 123 6.62 0.79 11.24
CA SER A 123 6.42 1.39 9.91
C SER A 123 5.92 0.36 8.90
N LEU A 124 5.07 0.81 7.97
CA LEU A 124 4.71 0.07 6.76
C LEU A 124 5.14 0.91 5.56
N HIS A 125 5.90 0.31 4.67
CA HIS A 125 6.31 0.87 3.39
C HIS A 125 5.67 0.08 2.26
N TRP A 126 5.18 0.79 1.23
CA TRP A 126 4.72 0.17 -0.01
C TRP A 126 5.15 0.99 -1.22
N PHE A 127 5.28 0.30 -2.34
CA PHE A 127 5.53 0.85 -3.67
C PHE A 127 4.64 0.13 -4.67
N ASN A 128 3.91 0.84 -5.51
CA ASN A 128 3.23 0.26 -6.67
C ASN A 128 3.32 1.15 -7.90
N GLU A 129 3.47 0.51 -9.05
CA GLU A 129 3.28 1.15 -10.35
C GLU A 129 1.79 1.16 -10.72
N ALA A 130 1.39 2.11 -11.56
CA ALA A 130 0.02 2.24 -12.01
C ALA A 130 -0.02 2.90 -13.40
N GLY A 131 -1.01 2.53 -14.21
CA GLY A 131 -1.35 3.20 -15.46
C GLY A 131 -2.68 3.94 -15.33
N LEU A 132 -2.70 5.20 -15.78
CA LEU A 132 -3.92 5.99 -15.98
C LEU A 132 -4.21 6.09 -17.47
N ASP A 133 -5.48 6.14 -17.86
CA ASP A 133 -5.86 6.32 -19.27
C ASP A 133 -5.24 7.58 -19.87
N SER A 134 -4.70 7.44 -21.09
CA SER A 134 -4.17 8.56 -21.87
C SER A 134 -5.21 9.05 -22.87
N GLU A 135 -5.37 10.38 -22.97
CA GLU A 135 -6.19 11.01 -24.01
C GLU A 135 -5.76 10.63 -25.44
N GLN A 136 -4.51 10.22 -25.62
CA GLN A 136 -3.92 9.83 -26.90
C GLN A 136 -4.03 8.32 -27.19
N GLY A 137 -4.72 7.57 -26.33
CA GLY A 137 -4.78 6.11 -26.34
C GLY A 137 -3.62 5.48 -25.56
N GLY A 138 -3.88 4.31 -24.97
CA GLY A 138 -2.96 3.63 -24.07
C GLY A 138 -2.99 4.20 -22.64
N TYR A 139 -1.90 4.00 -21.90
CA TYR A 139 -1.80 4.40 -20.49
C TYR A 139 -0.60 5.30 -20.25
N THR A 140 -0.77 6.29 -19.38
CA THR A 140 0.33 7.07 -18.81
C THR A 140 0.80 6.39 -17.53
N PRO A 141 2.08 6.00 -17.42
CA PRO A 141 2.59 5.30 -16.26
C PRO A 141 2.93 6.26 -15.10
N TYR A 142 2.65 5.80 -13.89
CA TYR A 142 2.88 6.47 -12.62
C TYR A 142 3.44 5.45 -11.61
N CYS A 143 4.14 5.95 -10.60
CA CYS A 143 4.41 5.20 -9.38
C CYS A 143 3.84 5.95 -8.18
N ILE A 144 3.28 5.20 -7.24
CA ILE A 144 2.86 5.71 -5.95
C ILE A 144 3.45 4.84 -4.85
N GLU A 145 4.01 5.52 -3.86
CA GLU A 145 4.71 4.91 -2.74
C GLU A 145 4.28 5.58 -1.46
N GLY A 146 4.39 4.89 -0.34
CA GLY A 146 4.16 5.54 0.92
C GLY A 146 4.76 4.83 2.12
N ILE A 147 4.82 5.59 3.20
CA ILE A 147 5.28 5.15 4.51
C ILE A 147 4.23 5.60 5.53
N VAL A 148 3.67 4.64 6.28
CA VAL A 148 2.86 4.92 7.47
C VAL A 148 3.63 4.49 8.70
N GLU A 149 3.83 5.40 9.64
CA GLU A 149 4.37 5.11 10.98
C GLU A 149 3.19 4.96 11.96
N PHE A 150 3.14 3.87 12.73
CA PHE A 150 1.98 3.48 13.55
C PHE A 150 2.35 2.67 14.80
N GLU A 151 1.37 2.43 15.68
CA GLU A 151 1.57 1.64 16.92
C GLU A 151 1.02 0.21 16.83
N THR A 152 -0.13 0.03 16.19
CA THR A 152 -0.77 -1.30 16.10
C THR A 152 -1.34 -1.56 14.71
N LEU A 153 -1.29 -2.83 14.32
CA LEU A 153 -1.80 -3.33 13.04
C LEU A 153 -2.95 -4.30 13.29
N ALA A 154 -4.02 -4.17 12.51
CA ALA A 154 -5.10 -5.14 12.41
C ALA A 154 -5.47 -5.37 10.93
N VAL A 155 -6.14 -6.48 10.65
CA VAL A 155 -6.62 -6.81 9.30
C VAL A 155 -8.12 -7.03 9.33
N THR A 156 -8.83 -6.55 8.31
CA THR A 156 -10.22 -6.92 8.08
C THR A 156 -10.43 -7.39 6.65
N TYR A 157 -11.48 -8.17 6.45
CA TYR A 157 -12.08 -8.35 5.13
C TYR A 157 -12.68 -7.04 4.62
N ALA A 158 -12.99 -6.99 3.33
CA ALA A 158 -13.61 -5.82 2.68
C ALA A 158 -14.99 -5.46 3.26
N ASP A 159 -15.68 -6.42 3.88
CA ASP A 159 -16.96 -6.21 4.57
C ASP A 159 -16.79 -5.70 6.02
N GLY A 160 -15.55 -5.51 6.47
CA GLY A 160 -15.19 -5.05 7.81
C GLY A 160 -15.08 -6.17 8.86
N THR A 161 -15.29 -7.44 8.48
CA THR A 161 -15.11 -8.57 9.40
C THR A 161 -13.64 -8.67 9.83
N PRO A 162 -13.34 -8.76 11.14
CA PRO A 162 -11.97 -8.94 11.61
C PRO A 162 -11.33 -10.23 11.08
N LEU A 163 -10.06 -10.12 10.70
CA LEU A 163 -9.20 -11.25 10.32
C LEU A 163 -7.96 -11.21 11.21
N SER A 164 -7.64 -12.32 11.86
CA SER A 164 -6.43 -12.37 12.67
C SER A 164 -5.19 -12.25 11.79
N LEU A 165 -4.12 -11.64 12.31
CA LEU A 165 -2.85 -11.53 11.58
C LEU A 165 -2.27 -12.91 11.23
N GLU A 166 -2.47 -13.89 12.10
CA GLU A 166 -2.05 -15.28 11.88
C GLU A 166 -2.82 -15.92 10.71
N ASP A 167 -4.14 -15.78 10.68
CA ASP A 167 -4.96 -16.32 9.59
C ASP A 167 -4.68 -15.63 8.25
N PHE A 168 -4.46 -14.31 8.29
CA PHE A 168 -4.06 -13.53 7.11
C PHE A 168 -2.73 -14.03 6.55
N ALA A 169 -1.71 -14.14 7.41
CA ALA A 169 -0.39 -14.63 7.05
C ALA A 169 -0.43 -16.09 6.53
N ALA A 170 -1.19 -16.95 7.20
CA ALA A 170 -1.37 -18.33 6.80
C ALA A 170 -2.08 -18.46 5.45
N ALA A 171 -3.05 -17.60 5.14
CA ALA A 171 -3.73 -17.59 3.86
C ALA A 171 -2.79 -17.24 2.70
N GLY A 172 -1.98 -16.18 2.85
CA GLY A 172 -0.97 -15.81 1.86
C GLY A 172 0.05 -16.93 1.63
N LYS A 173 0.56 -17.54 2.71
CA LYS A 173 1.46 -18.69 2.61
C LYS A 173 0.83 -19.86 1.85
N ARG A 174 -0.44 -20.20 2.12
CA ARG A 174 -1.13 -21.29 1.42
C ARG A 174 -1.23 -21.03 -0.08
N TRP A 175 -1.48 -19.79 -0.48
CA TRP A 175 -1.51 -19.43 -1.90
C TRP A 175 -0.17 -19.72 -2.58
N TRP A 176 0.94 -19.26 -1.99
CA TRP A 176 2.28 -19.49 -2.54
C TRP A 176 2.66 -20.97 -2.54
N ASP A 177 2.33 -21.71 -1.48
CA ASP A 177 2.57 -23.15 -1.40
C ASP A 177 1.82 -23.91 -2.51
N ASP A 178 0.63 -23.47 -2.91
CA ASP A 178 -0.13 -24.06 -4.01
C ASP A 178 0.44 -23.67 -5.37
N PHE A 179 0.81 -22.39 -5.56
CA PHE A 179 1.44 -21.89 -6.78
C PHE A 179 2.72 -22.68 -7.17
N TYR A 180 3.59 -22.97 -6.18
CA TYR A 180 4.82 -23.73 -6.43
C TYR A 180 4.64 -25.25 -6.54
N ARG A 181 3.42 -25.78 -6.33
CA ARG A 181 3.13 -27.21 -6.55
C ARG A 181 2.80 -27.53 -8.00
N VAL A 182 2.55 -26.52 -8.82
CA VAL A 182 2.23 -26.62 -10.26
C VAL A 182 3.50 -26.76 -11.08
#